data_AF-A0A1V8PQ80-F1
#
_entry.id   AF-A0A1V8PQ80-F1
#
_cell.length_a   1.000
_cell.length_b   1.000
_cell.length_c   1.000
_cell.angle_alpha   90.00
_cell.angle_beta   90.00
_cell.angle_gamma   90.00
#
_symmetry.space_group_name_H-M   'P 1'
#
loop_
_entity.id
_entity.type
_entity.pdbx_description
1 polymer ?
#
loop_
_entity_poly.entity_id
_entity_poly.type
_entity_poly.pdbx_seq_one_letter_code
_entity_poly.pdbx_strand_id
1 'polypeptide(L)'
;MDIVVAITLFVLALLIGVEVIGKVPATLHTPLMSGANSIHGIVIAGVVIVAAHATSPLAWVFIFLAAVLGTMNVVGGYVVTDRMLEMFKSDKGKKKEEEAK
;
A
#
# COMPACT_ATOMS: atom_id res chain seq x y z
N MET A 1 8.01 -10.01 21.03
CA MET A 1 6.71 -10.72 21.09
C MET A 1 6.99 -12.18 21.31
N ASP A 2 6.17 -12.84 22.12
CA ASP A 2 6.18 -14.29 22.21
C ASP A 2 5.79 -14.92 20.85
N ILE A 3 6.37 -16.07 20.50
CA ILE A 3 6.14 -16.70 19.19
C ILE A 3 4.69 -17.18 19.03
N VAL A 4 4.05 -17.62 20.12
CA VAL A 4 2.63 -18.00 20.11
C VAL A 4 1.79 -16.78 19.81
N VAL A 5 2.13 -15.63 20.38
CA VAL A 5 1.44 -14.36 20.11
C VAL A 5 1.62 -13.92 18.66
N ALA A 6 2.85 -13.99 18.12
CA ALA A 6 3.12 -13.61 16.73
C ALA A 6 2.35 -14.47 15.72
N ILE A 7 2.34 -15.80 15.92
CA ILE A 7 1.58 -16.72 15.07
C ILE A 7 0.08 -16.47 15.20
N THR A 8 -0.41 -16.23 16.41
CA THR A 8 -1.83 -15.91 16.64
C THR A 8 -2.22 -14.65 15.86
N LEU A 9 -1.44 -13.57 15.95
CA LEU A 9 -1.69 -12.35 15.20
C LEU A 9 -1.63 -12.57 13.68
N PHE A 10 -0.67 -13.36 13.21
CA PHE A 10 -0.54 -13.70 11.80
C PHE A 10 -1.78 -14.45 11.28
N VAL A 11 -2.22 -15.50 11.96
CA VAL A 11 -3.41 -16.28 11.57
C VAL A 11 -4.67 -15.43 11.60
N LEU A 12 -4.87 -14.62 12.65
CA LEU A 12 -6.03 -13.72 12.74
C LEU A 12 -6.01 -12.67 11.62
N ALA A 13 -4.85 -12.09 11.30
CA ALA A 13 -4.73 -11.14 10.19
C ALA A 13 -5.08 -11.77 8.83
N LEU A 14 -4.67 -13.04 8.59
CA LEU A 14 -5.04 -13.77 7.38
C LEU A 14 -6.56 -13.99 7.28
N LEU A 15 -7.19 -14.45 8.37
CA LEU A 15 -8.64 -14.66 8.41
C LEU A 15 -9.40 -13.36 8.13
N ILE A 16 -8.97 -12.26 8.74
CA ILE A 16 -9.54 -10.93 8.48
C ILE A 16 -9.36 -10.54 7.01
N GLY A 17 -8.17 -10.76 6.44
CA GLY A 17 -7.90 -10.47 5.03
C GLY A 17 -8.85 -11.18 4.07
N VAL A 18 -9.08 -12.48 4.29
CA VAL A 18 -10.02 -13.28 3.49
C VAL A 18 -11.45 -12.75 3.62
N GLU A 19 -11.91 -12.51 4.85
CA GLU A 19 -13.27 -12.05 5.12
C GLU A 19 -13.57 -10.67 4.53
N VAL A 20 -12.61 -9.74 4.61
CA VAL A 20 -12.76 -8.38 4.08
C VAL A 20 -12.72 -8.37 2.56
N ILE A 21 -11.76 -9.07 1.93
CA ILE A 21 -11.64 -9.12 0.46
C ILE A 21 -12.84 -9.84 -0.16
N GLY A 22 -13.35 -10.89 0.48
CA GLY A 22 -14.52 -11.64 0.00
C GLY A 22 -15.81 -10.80 -0.10
N LYS A 23 -15.87 -9.64 0.56
CA LYS A 23 -17.02 -8.72 0.57
C LYS A 23 -16.88 -7.54 -0.39
N VAL A 24 -15.77 -7.44 -1.13
CA VAL A 24 -15.54 -6.35 -2.08
C VAL A 24 -16.31 -6.63 -3.40
N PRO A 25 -17.08 -5.67 -3.93
CA PRO A 25 -17.80 -5.85 -5.19
C PRO A 25 -16.84 -6.00 -6.37
N ALA A 26 -17.28 -6.71 -7.42
CA ALA A 26 -16.44 -7.05 -8.56
C ALA A 26 -15.83 -5.83 -9.28
N THR A 27 -16.55 -4.71 -9.28
CA THR A 27 -16.11 -3.44 -9.87
C THR A 27 -14.87 -2.86 -9.20
N LEU A 28 -14.56 -3.25 -7.96
CA LEU A 28 -13.44 -2.73 -7.19
C LEU A 28 -12.23 -3.68 -7.16
N HIS A 29 -12.24 -4.85 -7.80
CA HIS A 29 -11.08 -5.77 -7.76
C HIS A 29 -9.80 -5.16 -8.31
N THR A 30 -9.88 -4.40 -9.40
CA THR A 30 -8.70 -3.75 -10.01
C THR A 30 -8.16 -2.60 -9.14
N PRO A 31 -9.01 -1.66 -8.64
CA PRO A 31 -8.57 -0.69 -7.63
C PRO A 31 -8.04 -1.35 -6.35
N LEU A 32 -8.66 -2.45 -5.88
CA LEU A 32 -8.24 -3.19 -4.70
C LEU A 32 -6.86 -3.82 -4.90
N MET A 33 -6.60 -4.43 -6.06
CA MET A 33 -5.30 -4.98 -6.42
C MET A 33 -4.22 -3.90 -6.39
N SER A 34 -4.49 -2.71 -6.95
CA SER A 34 -3.59 -1.55 -6.88
C SER A 34 -3.39 -1.04 -5.45
N GLY A 35 -4.47 -0.98 -4.66
CA GLY A 35 -4.43 -0.56 -3.26
C GLY A 35 -3.58 -1.49 -2.40
N ALA A 36 -3.75 -2.80 -2.54
CA ALA A 36 -2.92 -3.80 -1.88
C ALA A 36 -1.44 -3.67 -2.30
N ASN A 37 -1.17 -3.33 -3.56
CA ASN A 37 0.18 -3.00 -4.04
C ASN A 37 0.80 -1.78 -3.35
N SER A 38 -0.02 -0.83 -2.91
CA SER A 38 0.43 0.38 -2.21
C SER A 38 0.71 0.11 -0.72
N ILE A 39 -0.10 -0.75 -0.10
CA ILE A 39 -0.01 -1.10 1.32
C ILE A 39 1.25 -1.93 1.61
N HIS A 40 1.63 -2.86 0.72
CA HIS A 40 2.85 -3.65 0.94
C HIS A 40 4.13 -2.81 0.84
N GLY A 41 4.05 -1.57 0.37
CA GLY A 41 5.11 -0.58 0.46
C GLY A 41 5.60 -0.28 1.89
N ILE A 42 4.96 -0.84 2.92
CA ILE A 42 5.46 -0.94 4.29
C ILE A 42 6.89 -1.51 4.39
N VAL A 43 7.40 -2.16 3.35
CA VAL A 43 8.82 -2.54 3.20
C VAL A 43 9.79 -1.38 3.51
N ILE A 44 9.39 -0.11 3.28
CA ILE A 44 10.19 1.06 3.68
C ILE A 44 10.51 1.09 5.18
N ALA A 45 9.60 0.64 6.05
CA ALA A 45 9.90 0.53 7.47
C ALA A 45 11.04 -0.46 7.74
N GLY A 46 11.09 -1.57 6.99
CA GLY A 46 12.20 -2.52 7.00
C GLY A 46 13.51 -1.88 6.56
N VAL A 47 13.48 -1.04 5.50
CA VAL A 47 14.66 -0.30 5.03
C VAL A 47 15.22 0.59 6.14
N VAL A 48 14.36 1.33 6.86
CA VAL A 48 14.78 2.19 7.98
C VAL A 48 15.42 1.37 9.11
N ILE A 49 14.82 0.23 9.47
CA ILE A 49 15.34 -0.65 10.52
C ILE A 49 16.70 -1.23 10.12
N VAL A 50 16.86 -1.68 8.87
CA VAL A 50 18.13 -2.24 8.38
C VAL A 50 19.20 -1.15 8.27
N ALA A 51 18.82 0.06 7.84
CA ALA A 51 19.72 1.21 7.79
C ALA A 51 20.32 1.57 9.15
N ALA A 52 19.53 1.46 10.23
CA ALA A 52 20.00 1.70 11.59
C ALA A 52 21.13 0.75 12.05
N HIS A 53 21.29 -0.40 11.39
CA HIS A 53 22.30 -1.41 11.73
C HIS A 53 23.41 -1.52 10.66
N ALA A 54 23.44 -0.60 9.69
CA ALA A 54 24.37 -0.67 8.57
C ALA A 54 25.80 -0.32 8.98
N THR A 55 26.73 -1.26 8.82
CA THR A 55 28.13 -1.09 9.21
C THR A 55 29.11 -1.08 8.03
N SER A 56 28.71 -1.56 6.86
CA SER A 56 29.58 -1.67 5.69
C SER A 56 29.14 -0.75 4.54
N PRO A 57 30.08 -0.23 3.72
CA PRO A 57 29.73 0.55 2.54
C PRO A 57 28.82 -0.19 1.56
N LEU A 58 28.99 -1.51 1.44
CA LEU A 58 28.13 -2.35 0.61
C LEU A 58 26.69 -2.41 1.14
N ALA A 59 26.50 -2.48 2.45
CA ALA A 59 25.16 -2.43 3.06
C ALA A 59 24.44 -1.12 2.70
N TRP A 60 25.15 0.02 2.75
CA TRP A 60 24.59 1.31 2.37
C TRP A 60 24.14 1.37 0.91
N VAL A 61 24.86 0.73 -0.01
CA VAL A 61 24.43 0.62 -1.42
C VAL A 61 23.11 -0.14 -1.54
N PHE A 62 22.98 -1.28 -0.85
CA PHE A 62 21.73 -2.05 -0.86
C PHE A 62 20.58 -1.32 -0.17
N ILE A 63 20.83 -0.61 0.92
CA ILE A 63 19.83 0.22 1.61
C ILE A 63 19.35 1.34 0.69
N PHE A 64 20.25 2.00 -0.02
CA PHE A 64 19.89 3.04 -0.97
C PHE A 64 19.00 2.49 -2.09
N LEU A 65 19.37 1.34 -2.69
CA LEU A 65 18.55 0.69 -3.71
C LEU A 65 17.19 0.26 -3.16
N ALA A 66 17.16 -0.34 -1.96
CA ALA A 66 15.92 -0.76 -1.30
C ALA A 66 15.01 0.43 -0.98
N ALA A 67 15.57 1.57 -0.55
CA ALA A 67 14.83 2.80 -0.32
C ALA A 67 14.21 3.31 -1.62
N VAL A 68 15.00 3.43 -2.70
CA VAL A 68 14.51 3.90 -4.01
C VAL A 68 13.39 3.00 -4.54
N LEU A 69 13.60 1.68 -4.53
CA LEU A 69 12.60 0.71 -5.00
C LEU A 69 11.34 0.72 -4.13
N GLY A 70 11.49 0.77 -2.80
CA GLY A 70 10.38 0.84 -1.87
C GLY A 70 9.57 2.14 -2.03
N THR A 71 10.24 3.27 -2.21
CA THR A 71 9.57 4.56 -2.42
C THR A 71 8.82 4.57 -3.74
N MET A 72 9.41 4.03 -4.82
CA MET A 72 8.71 3.89 -6.10
C MET A 72 7.46 3.01 -5.97
N ASN A 73 7.52 1.92 -5.19
CA ASN A 73 6.36 1.07 -4.94
C ASN A 73 5.24 1.81 -4.18
N VAL A 74 5.57 2.49 -3.07
CA VAL A 74 4.61 3.29 -2.29
C VAL A 74 4.00 4.38 -3.16
N VAL A 75 4.83 5.28 -3.71
CA VAL A 75 4.35 6.45 -4.46
C VAL A 75 3.59 6.02 -5.72
N GLY A 76 4.14 5.09 -6.49
CA GLY A 76 3.49 4.58 -7.69
C GLY A 76 2.16 3.90 -7.39
N GLY A 77 2.11 3.06 -6.34
CA GLY A 77 0.89 2.42 -5.89
C GLY A 77 -0.18 3.43 -5.49
N TYR A 78 0.14 4.39 -4.61
CA TYR A 78 -0.84 5.37 -4.14
C TYR A 78 -1.37 6.25 -5.28
N VAL A 79 -0.51 6.73 -6.18
CA VAL A 79 -0.92 7.56 -7.33
C VAL A 79 -1.83 6.79 -8.29
N VAL A 80 -1.51 5.53 -8.60
CA VAL A 80 -2.32 4.71 -9.49
C VAL A 80 -3.66 4.37 -8.83
N THR A 81 -3.66 4.01 -7.55
CA THR A 81 -4.88 3.69 -6.80
C THR A 81 -5.81 4.90 -6.71
N ASP A 82 -5.28 6.09 -6.44
CA ASP A 82 -6.06 7.33 -6.39
C ASP A 82 -6.75 7.61 -7.73
N ARG A 83 -6.00 7.56 -8.84
CA ARG A 83 -6.56 7.70 -10.20
C ARG A 83 -7.63 6.65 -10.52
N MET A 84 -7.46 5.42 -10.04
CA MET A 84 -8.46 4.37 -10.23
C MET A 84 -9.74 4.66 -9.44
N LEU A 85 -9.61 5.15 -8.20
CA LEU A 85 -10.76 5.49 -7.35
C LEU A 85 -11.48 6.77 -7.80
N GLU A 86 -10.78 7.70 -8.45
CA GLU A 86 -11.39 8.88 -9.05
C GLU A 86 -12.45 8.54 -10.10
N MET A 87 -12.29 7.42 -10.82
CA MET A 87 -13.28 6.95 -11.80
C MET A 87 -14.65 6.59 -11.17
N PHE A 88 -14.70 6.38 -9.85
CA PHE A 88 -15.93 6.11 -9.10
C PHE A 88 -16.57 7.38 -8.50
N LYS A 89 -15.89 8.53 -8.56
CA LYS A 89 -16.47 9.81 -8.15
C LYS A 89 -17.50 10.22 -9.21
N SER A 90 -18.78 10.28 -8.81
CA SER A 90 -19.86 10.74 -9.69
C SER A 90 -19.63 12.19 -10.13
N ASP A 91 -19.88 12.46 -11.42
CA ASP A 91 -19.73 13.78 -12.08
C ASP A 91 -20.63 14.91 -11.51
N LYS A 92 -21.32 14.66 -10.40
CA LYS A 92 -22.11 15.67 -9.66
C LYS A 92 -21.27 16.85 -9.16
N GLY A 93 -19.94 16.71 -9.09
CA GLY A 93 -19.03 17.81 -8.79
C GLY A 93 -18.85 18.79 -9.95
N LYS A 94 -18.72 18.30 -11.19
CA LYS A 94 -18.49 19.16 -12.37
C LYS A 94 -19.72 19.97 -12.77
N LYS A 95 -20.92 19.40 -12.59
CA LYS A 95 -22.18 20.09 -12.91
C LYS A 95 -22.43 21.35 -12.06
N LYS A 96 -21.98 21.37 -10.80
CA LYS A 96 -22.15 22.53 -9.91
C LYS A 96 -21.21 23.70 -10.24
N GLU A 97 -20.06 23.43 -10.85
CA GLU A 97 -19.07 24.45 -11.24
C GLU A 97 -19.41 25.10 -12.59
N GLU A 98 -20.05 24.37 -13.49
CA GLU A 98 -20.61 24.94 -14.74
C GLU A 98 -21.91 25.71 -14.52
N GLU A 99 -22.76 25.34 -13.56
CA GLU A 99 -23.99 26.09 -13.23
C GLU A 99 -23.73 27.36 -12.40
N ALA A 100 -22.53 27.53 -11.83
CA ALA A 100 -22.12 28.69 -11.05
C ALA A 100 -21.26 29.71 -11.85
N LYS A 101 -21.01 29.44 -13.14
CA LYS A 101 -20.30 30.30 -14.08
C LYS A 101 -21.25 30.91 -15.10
#